data_AF-A0A929E8L5-F1
#
_entry.id   AF-A0A929E8L5-F1
#
_cell.length_a   1.000
_cell.length_b   1.000
_cell.length_c   1.000
_cell.angle_alpha   90.00
_cell.angle_beta   90.00
_cell.angle_gamma   90.00
#
_symmetry.space_group_name_H-M   'P 1'
#
loop_
_entity.id
_entity.type
_entity.pdbx_description
1 polymer ?
#
loop_
_entity_poly.entity_id
_entity_poly.type
_entity_poly.pdbx_seq_one_letter_code
_entity_poly.pdbx_strand_id
1 'polypeptide(L)'
;MSINISNSTFSGTTQLGYTNVMGSQIDELRNRLQHEGDVDSDKRGEATKFLEELKQKLERGASKSEVVPIWERVQELLSGAAKIAPLLVQIGKTLGM
;
A
#
# COMPACT_ATOMS: atom_id res chain seq x y z
N MET A 1 11.11 27.12 28.76
CA MET A 1 9.91 26.98 27.90
C MET A 1 10.39 26.68 26.50
N SER A 2 9.89 25.60 25.90
CA SER A 2 9.62 25.45 24.45
C SER A 2 9.23 23.99 24.21
N ILE A 3 7.93 23.76 24.02
CA ILE A 3 7.39 22.54 23.44
C ILE A 3 7.44 22.78 21.93
N ASN A 4 8.13 21.94 21.17
CA ASN A 4 8.01 21.94 19.71
C ASN A 4 7.46 20.57 19.28
N ILE A 5 6.16 20.57 18.99
CA ILE A 5 5.37 19.39 18.67
C ILE A 5 5.49 19.20 17.15
N SER A 6 6.47 18.41 16.70
CA SER A 6 6.47 17.89 15.32
C SER A 6 5.41 16.79 15.21
N ASN A 7 4.14 17.17 15.23
CA ASN A 7 3.05 16.28 14.90
C ASN A 7 2.40 16.80 13.62
N SER A 8 2.87 16.27 12.48
CA SER A 8 2.24 16.47 11.19
C SER A 8 0.89 15.76 11.21
N THR A 9 -0.10 16.40 11.82
CA THR A 9 -1.49 15.96 11.82
C THR A 9 -1.99 16.00 10.39
N PHE A 10 -2.09 14.83 9.77
CA PHE A 10 -2.73 14.63 8.49
C PHE A 10 -4.19 15.10 8.61
N SER A 11 -4.56 16.12 7.85
CA SER A 11 -5.83 16.84 8.03
C SER A 11 -7.01 15.96 7.58
N GLY A 12 -7.97 15.76 8.48
CA GLY A 12 -8.98 14.70 8.45
C GLY A 12 -10.01 14.70 7.31
N THR A 13 -9.99 15.65 6.38
CA THR A 13 -10.83 15.62 5.17
C THR A 13 -10.12 15.01 3.96
N THR A 14 -8.81 15.21 3.86
CA THR A 14 -7.97 14.59 2.83
C THR A 14 -7.70 13.12 3.16
N GLN A 15 -7.71 12.79 4.45
CA GLN A 15 -7.46 11.43 4.94
C GLN A 15 -8.52 10.42 4.50
N LEU A 16 -9.80 10.76 4.52
CA LEU A 16 -10.87 9.86 4.11
C LEU A 16 -10.86 9.59 2.59
N GLY A 17 -10.62 10.62 1.78
CA GLY A 17 -10.50 10.44 0.32
C GLY A 17 -9.25 9.64 -0.07
N TYR A 18 -8.13 9.88 0.60
CA TYR A 18 -6.88 9.18 0.38
C TYR A 18 -6.95 7.71 0.80
N THR A 19 -7.52 7.39 1.96
CA THR A 19 -7.75 6.01 2.40
C THR A 19 -8.68 5.26 1.45
N ASN A 20 -9.72 5.93 0.92
CA ASN A 20 -10.69 5.31 0.01
C ASN A 20 -10.08 5.02 -1.38
N VAL A 21 -9.28 5.94 -1.93
CA VAL A 21 -8.55 5.74 -3.19
C VAL A 21 -7.47 4.66 -3.03
N MET A 22 -6.71 4.69 -1.93
CA MET A 22 -5.63 3.73 -1.70
C MET A 22 -6.18 2.31 -1.44
N GLY A 23 -7.26 2.19 -0.66
CA GLY A 23 -7.94 0.90 -0.46
C GLY A 23 -8.41 0.30 -1.78
N SER A 24 -9.00 1.13 -2.65
CA SER A 24 -9.44 0.70 -3.99
C SER A 24 -8.28 0.22 -4.87
N GLN A 25 -7.14 0.92 -4.84
CA GLN A 25 -5.93 0.51 -5.59
C GLN A 25 -5.34 -0.80 -5.07
N ILE A 26 -5.35 -1.00 -3.75
CA ILE A 26 -4.91 -2.25 -3.11
C ILE A 26 -5.83 -3.42 -3.48
N ASP A 27 -7.15 -3.21 -3.48
CA ASP A 27 -8.12 -4.22 -3.90
C ASP A 27 -7.97 -4.55 -5.39
N GLU A 28 -7.73 -3.56 -6.26
CA GLU A 28 -7.43 -3.80 -7.68
C GLU A 28 -6.16 -4.65 -7.84
N LEU A 29 -5.09 -4.33 -7.12
CA LEU A 29 -3.85 -5.10 -7.15
C LEU A 29 -4.07 -6.54 -6.67
N ARG A 30 -4.82 -6.76 -5.57
CA ARG A 30 -5.20 -8.11 -5.12
C ARG A 30 -5.98 -8.86 -6.18
N ASN A 31 -6.94 -8.20 -6.83
CA ASN A 31 -7.74 -8.82 -7.88
C ASN A 31 -6.88 -9.22 -9.08
N ARG A 32 -5.97 -8.34 -9.54
CA ARG A 32 -5.02 -8.68 -10.62
C ARG A 32 -4.09 -9.81 -10.22
N LEU A 33 -3.60 -9.84 -8.98
CA LEU A 33 -2.77 -10.96 -8.50
C LEU A 33 -3.48 -12.31 -8.58
N GLN A 34 -4.80 -12.36 -8.41
CA GLN A 34 -5.57 -13.60 -8.53
C GLN A 34 -5.79 -14.05 -9.98
N HIS A 35 -5.81 -13.10 -10.93
CA HIS A 35 -6.05 -13.38 -12.34
C HIS A 35 -4.77 -13.52 -13.17
N GLU A 36 -3.69 -12.86 -12.74
CA GLU A 36 -2.44 -12.83 -13.48
C GLU A 36 -1.50 -13.96 -13.04
N GLY A 37 -1.12 -14.79 -14.01
CA GLY A 37 -0.26 -15.96 -13.81
C GLY A 37 1.24 -15.65 -13.82
N ASP A 38 1.66 -14.38 -13.92
CA ASP A 38 3.06 -13.98 -13.95
C ASP A 38 3.73 -13.88 -12.56
N VAL A 39 2.96 -14.14 -11.49
CA VAL A 39 3.45 -14.20 -10.12
C VAL A 39 3.43 -15.64 -9.61
N ASP A 40 4.53 -16.12 -9.02
CA ASP A 40 4.60 -17.39 -8.30
C ASP A 40 3.48 -17.50 -7.25
N SER A 41 2.84 -18.67 -7.13
CA SER A 41 1.72 -18.86 -6.18
C SER A 41 2.10 -18.55 -4.72
N ASP A 42 3.32 -18.87 -4.29
CA ASP A 42 3.82 -18.54 -2.95
C ASP A 42 3.97 -17.03 -2.74
N LYS A 43 4.62 -16.33 -3.68
CA LYS A 43 4.78 -14.87 -3.65
C LYS A 43 3.44 -14.16 -3.72
N ARG A 44 2.49 -14.69 -4.51
CA ARG A 44 1.12 -14.20 -4.60
C ARG A 44 0.41 -14.30 -3.24
N GLY A 45 0.55 -15.43 -2.56
CA GLY A 45 -0.01 -15.64 -1.23
C GLY A 45 0.56 -14.69 -0.19
N GLU A 46 1.88 -14.52 -0.15
CA GLU A 46 2.54 -13.56 0.75
C GLU A 46 2.19 -12.11 0.42
N ALA A 47 2.23 -11.72 -0.85
CA ALA A 47 1.89 -10.37 -1.28
C ALA A 47 0.43 -10.05 -0.93
N THR A 48 -0.48 -11.02 -1.06
CA THR A 48 -1.90 -10.83 -0.66
C THR A 48 -2.03 -10.57 0.84
N LYS A 49 -1.26 -11.27 1.69
CA LYS A 49 -1.26 -11.03 3.14
C LYS A 49 -0.75 -9.63 3.48
N PHE A 50 0.37 -9.20 2.89
CA PHE A 50 0.90 -7.85 3.11
C PHE A 50 -0.03 -6.76 2.58
N LEU A 51 -0.70 -6.97 1.45
CA LEU A 51 -1.71 -6.05 0.92
C LEU A 51 -2.91 -5.91 1.86
N GLU A 52 -3.33 -7.00 2.49
CA GLU A 52 -4.40 -6.96 3.49
C GLU A 52 -3.98 -6.22 4.76
N GLU A 53 -2.76 -6.47 5.25
CA GLU A 53 -2.19 -5.73 6.39
C GLU A 53 -2.08 -4.23 6.09
N LEU A 54 -1.60 -3.89 4.88
CA LEU A 54 -1.48 -2.52 4.41
C LEU A 54 -2.84 -1.81 4.40
N LYS A 55 -3.87 -2.46 3.84
CA LYS A 55 -5.24 -1.95 3.81
C LYS A 55 -5.76 -1.69 5.22
N GLN A 56 -5.63 -2.66 6.13
CA GLN A 56 -6.09 -2.50 7.51
C GLN A 56 -5.37 -1.36 8.23
N LYS A 57 -4.06 -1.18 8.01
CA LYS A 57 -3.29 -0.07 8.58
C LYS A 57 -3.77 1.27 8.03
N LEU A 58 -4.00 1.39 6.73
CA LEU A 58 -4.53 2.61 6.12
C LEU A 58 -5.95 2.95 6.62
N GLU A 59 -6.82 1.94 6.77
CA GLU A 59 -8.17 2.10 7.33
C GLU A 59 -8.14 2.56 8.79
N ARG A 60 -7.15 2.11 9.57
CA ARG A 60 -6.91 2.55 10.95
C ARG A 60 -6.23 3.93 11.05
N GLY A 61 -5.86 4.54 9.92
CA GLY A 61 -5.15 5.82 9.90
C GLY A 61 -3.68 5.70 10.33
N ALA A 62 -3.06 4.54 10.11
CA ALA A 62 -1.64 4.33 10.40
C ALA A 62 -0.75 5.33 9.66
N SER A 63 0.40 5.60 10.27
CA SER A 63 1.36 6.57 9.74
C SER A 63 2.11 6.02 8.53
N LYS A 64 2.66 6.92 7.68
CA LYS A 64 3.48 6.55 6.51
C LYS A 64 4.63 5.60 6.88
N SER A 65 5.28 5.82 8.03
CA SER A 65 6.35 4.97 8.56
C SER A 65 5.93 3.53 8.84
N GLU A 66 4.64 3.27 9.04
CA GLU A 66 4.12 1.92 9.27
C GLU A 66 3.69 1.23 7.98
N VAL A 67 3.21 2.00 6.99
CA VAL A 67 2.68 1.45 5.74
C VAL A 67 3.76 1.28 4.66
N VAL A 68 4.79 2.14 4.63
CA VAL A 68 5.88 2.08 3.65
C VAL A 68 6.67 0.76 3.72
N PRO A 69 7.11 0.27 4.90
CA PRO A 69 7.87 -0.99 4.96
C PRO A 69 7.06 -2.20 4.47
N ILE A 70 5.74 -2.18 4.68
CA ILE A 70 4.84 -3.24 4.21
C ILE A 70 4.72 -3.16 2.69
N TRP A 71 4.58 -1.95 2.15
CA TRP A 71 4.54 -1.71 0.72
C TRP A 71 5.85 -2.12 0.02
N GLU A 72 7.02 -1.85 0.61
CA GLU A 72 8.32 -2.28 0.09
C GLU A 72 8.40 -3.81 -0.02
N ARG A 73 7.86 -4.55 0.96
CA ARG A 73 7.76 -6.01 0.89
C ARG A 73 6.86 -6.49 -0.23
N VAL A 74 5.71 -5.84 -0.42
CA VAL A 74 4.84 -6.12 -1.57
C VAL A 74 5.58 -5.89 -2.89
N GLN A 75 6.31 -4.78 -3.02
CA GLN A 75 7.07 -4.48 -4.23
C GLN A 75 8.19 -5.48 -4.48
N GLU A 76 8.91 -5.92 -3.45
CA GLU A 76 9.96 -6.95 -3.55
C GLU A 76 9.39 -8.25 -4.08
N LEU A 77 8.29 -8.73 -3.49
CA LEU A 77 7.60 -9.96 -3.88
C LEU A 77 7.05 -9.91 -5.31
N LEU A 78 6.64 -8.73 -5.76
CA LEU A 78 5.97 -8.51 -7.05
C LEU A 78 6.86 -7.86 -8.11
N SER A 79 8.15 -7.64 -7.81
CA SER A 79 9.09 -6.94 -8.69
C SER A 79 9.29 -7.60 -10.05
N GLY A 80 9.13 -8.93 -10.13
CA GLY A 80 9.23 -9.70 -11.37
C GLY A 80 7.97 -9.71 -12.24
N ALA A 81 6.87 -9.13 -11.77
CA ALA A 81 5.56 -9.27 -12.39
C ALA A 81 5.24 -8.05 -13.26
N ALA A 82 5.60 -8.15 -14.54
CA ALA A 82 5.52 -7.06 -15.50
C ALA A 82 4.09 -6.51 -15.67
N LYS A 83 3.07 -7.35 -15.53
CA LYS A 83 1.67 -6.94 -15.74
C LYS A 83 1.10 -6.09 -14.61
N ILE A 84 1.62 -6.28 -13.41
CA ILE A 84 1.20 -5.53 -12.21
C ILE A 84 2.15 -4.39 -11.85
N ALA A 85 3.34 -4.33 -12.46
CA ALA A 85 4.31 -3.25 -12.26
C ALA A 85 3.71 -1.83 -12.39
N PRO A 86 2.81 -1.52 -13.35
CA PRO A 86 2.18 -0.20 -13.42
C PRO A 86 1.36 0.16 -12.16
N LEU A 87 0.66 -0.81 -11.58
CA LEU A 87 -0.09 -0.61 -10.34
C LEU A 87 0.85 -0.41 -9.14
N LEU A 88 1.96 -1.15 -9.10
CA LEU A 88 2.97 -0.96 -8.05
C LEU A 88 3.53 0.46 -8.08
N VAL A 89 3.87 0.98 -9.26
CA VAL A 89 4.35 2.36 -9.39
C VAL A 89 3.26 3.36 -8.97
N GLN A 90 2.01 3.13 -9.35
CA GLN A 90 0.90 4.02 -8.99
C GLN A 90 0.68 4.10 -7.48
N ILE A 91 0.63 2.96 -6.79
CA ILE A 91 0.44 2.91 -5.33
C ILE A 91 1.66 3.52 -4.60
N GLY A 92 2.89 3.23 -5.06
CA GLY A 92 4.10 3.85 -4.52
C GLY A 92 4.07 5.38 -4.61
N LYS A 93 3.66 5.93 -5.75
CA LYS A 93 3.48 7.38 -5.91
C LYS A 93 2.43 7.94 -4.96
N THR A 94 1.31 7.24 -4.78
CA THR A 94 0.27 7.65 -3.83
C THR A 94 0.86 7.70 -2.41
N LEU A 95 1.68 6.72 -2.02
CA LEU A 95 2.42 6.68 -0.75
C LEU A 95 3.52 7.77 -0.65
N GLY A 96 3.84 8.47 -1.74
CA GLY A 96 4.87 9.48 -1.83
C GLY A 96 6.28 8.88 -1.84
N MET A 97 6.46 7.79 -2.58
CA MET A 97 7.74 7.14 -2.89
C MET A 97 8.13 7.41 -4.35
#